data_AF-A0A537D8K2-F1
#
_entry.id   AF-A0A537D8K2-F1
#
_cell.length_a   1.000
_cell.length_b   1.000
_cell.length_c   1.000
_cell.angle_alpha   90.00
_cell.angle_beta   90.00
_cell.angle_gamma   90.00
#
_symmetry.space_group_name_H-M   'P 1'
#
loop_
_entity.id
_entity.type
_entity.pdbx_description
1 polymer ?
#
loop_
_entity_poly.entity_id
_entity_poly.type
_entity_poly.pdbx_seq_one_letter_code
_entity_poly.pdbx_strand_id
1 'polypeptide(L)'
;MSGERPGSAGATRECPHCRETILESAAVCPACRHHLRFGASVEAPQAPALTPLCIEGSIRHPADGEPWEYTVVVSIRNDRGEVIAHKLVGVGAMNPNEQRTFTLSVEAVPAKAKVPGKSGTRH
;
A
#
# COMPACT_ATOMS: atom_id res chain seq x y z
N MET A 1 -6.75 -13.56 -28.29
CA MET A 1 -6.60 -13.41 -26.83
C MET A 1 -6.06 -12.02 -26.56
N SER A 2 -6.96 -11.09 -26.25
CA SER A 2 -6.61 -9.68 -26.04
C SER A 2 -5.85 -9.55 -24.73
N GLY A 3 -4.58 -9.14 -24.80
CA GLY A 3 -3.80 -8.83 -23.59
C GLY A 3 -4.51 -7.75 -22.78
N GLU A 4 -4.75 -8.03 -21.51
CA GLU A 4 -5.30 -7.06 -20.57
C GLU A 4 -4.35 -5.86 -20.55
N ARG A 5 -4.86 -4.68 -20.93
CA ARG A 5 -4.06 -3.46 -20.92
C ARG A 5 -3.67 -3.19 -19.46
N PRO A 6 -2.42 -2.81 -19.17
CA PRO A 6 -2.10 -2.31 -17.85
C PRO A 6 -3.08 -1.17 -17.50
N GLY A 7 -3.73 -1.29 -16.33
CA GLY A 7 -4.66 -0.30 -15.82
C GLY A 7 -4.06 1.11 -15.74
N SER A 8 -4.93 2.12 -15.64
CA SER A 8 -4.50 3.50 -15.40
C SER A 8 -3.73 3.63 -14.07
N ALA A 9 -2.95 4.70 -13.90
CA ALA A 9 -2.33 5.00 -12.62
C ALA A 9 -3.36 4.98 -11.48
N GLY A 10 -3.06 4.27 -10.39
CA GLY A 10 -3.99 4.10 -9.27
C GLY A 10 -5.12 3.08 -9.50
N ALA A 11 -5.13 2.34 -10.62
CA ALA A 11 -6.06 1.23 -10.78
C ALA A 11 -5.83 0.16 -9.71
N THR A 12 -6.91 -0.28 -9.08
CA THR A 12 -6.89 -1.24 -7.97
C THR A 12 -7.64 -2.53 -8.32
N ARG A 13 -7.28 -3.61 -7.63
CA ARG A 13 -7.97 -4.90 -7.64
C ARG A 13 -7.92 -5.55 -6.27
N GLU A 14 -8.69 -6.61 -6.05
CA GLU A 14 -8.58 -7.42 -4.83
C GLU A 14 -7.48 -8.47 -4.94
N CYS A 15 -6.74 -8.69 -3.87
CA CYS A 15 -5.78 -9.78 -3.76
C CYS A 15 -6.53 -11.14 -3.70
N PRO A 16 -6.21 -12.12 -4.56
CA PRO A 16 -6.88 -13.43 -4.54
C PRO A 16 -6.59 -14.26 -3.28
N HIS A 17 -5.57 -13.90 -2.50
CA HIS A 17 -5.18 -14.64 -1.29
C HIS A 17 -5.83 -14.08 -0.02
N CYS A 18 -5.82 -12.76 0.15
CA CYS A 18 -6.27 -12.10 1.38
C CYS A 18 -7.41 -11.11 1.17
N ARG A 19 -7.86 -10.90 -0.07
CA ARG A 19 -8.93 -9.96 -0.47
C ARG A 19 -8.66 -8.47 -0.21
N GLU A 20 -7.45 -8.14 0.23
CA GLU A 20 -7.05 -6.74 0.39
C GLU A 20 -7.06 -5.99 -0.95
N THR A 21 -7.44 -4.72 -0.93
CA THR A 21 -7.38 -3.87 -2.13
C THR A 21 -5.94 -3.47 -2.41
N ILE A 22 -5.43 -3.82 -3.58
CA ILE A 22 -4.05 -3.61 -4.01
C ILE A 22 -4.00 -2.92 -5.36
N LEU A 23 -2.86 -2.35 -5.73
CA LEU A 23 -2.64 -1.85 -7.08
C LEU A 23 -2.71 -3.00 -8.10
N GLU A 24 -3.35 -2.76 -9.24
CA GLU A 24 -3.41 -3.70 -10.36
C GLU A 24 -2.00 -4.00 -10.92
N SER A 25 -1.06 -3.08 -10.73
CA SER A 25 0.35 -3.28 -11.09
C SER A 25 1.12 -4.16 -10.11
N ALA A 26 0.60 -4.50 -8.94
CA ALA A 26 1.36 -5.23 -7.92
C ALA A 26 1.62 -6.69 -8.33
N ALA A 27 2.90 -7.09 -8.39
CA ALA A 27 3.31 -8.48 -8.61
C ALA A 27 3.37 -9.31 -7.31
N VAL A 28 3.46 -8.64 -6.16
CA VAL A 28 3.41 -9.22 -4.81
C VAL A 28 2.40 -8.41 -4.00
N CYS A 29 1.52 -9.06 -3.24
CA CYS A 29 0.60 -8.36 -2.36
C CYS A 29 1.35 -7.73 -1.17
N PRO A 30 1.23 -6.43 -0.90
CA PRO A 30 1.91 -5.78 0.22
C PRO A 30 1.41 -6.27 1.60
N ALA A 31 0.15 -6.71 1.68
CA ALA A 31 -0.43 -7.19 2.93
C ALA A 31 -0.01 -8.64 3.26
N CYS A 32 -0.24 -9.59 2.34
CA CYS A 32 0.01 -11.01 2.61
C CYS A 32 1.35 -11.53 2.06
N ARG A 33 2.12 -10.71 1.34
CA ARG A 33 3.44 -11.04 0.75
C ARG A 33 3.44 -12.21 -0.25
N HIS A 34 2.27 -12.65 -0.72
CA HIS A 34 2.17 -13.69 -1.74
C HIS A 34 2.39 -13.12 -3.14
N HIS A 35 3.12 -13.87 -3.97
CA HIS A 35 3.26 -13.57 -5.39
C HIS A 35 1.92 -13.72 -6.09
N LEU A 36 1.58 -12.72 -6.88
CA LEU A 36 0.32 -12.67 -7.60
C LEU A 36 0.55 -13.04 -9.06
N ARG A 37 -0.21 -14.03 -9.53
CA ARG A 37 -0.13 -14.48 -10.92
C ARG A 37 -1.37 -14.01 -11.65
N PHE A 38 -1.24 -12.92 -12.39
CA PHE A 38 -2.28 -12.42 -13.30
C PHE A 38 -1.78 -12.54 -14.74
N GLY A 39 -2.68 -12.84 -15.67
CA GLY A 39 -2.38 -13.28 -17.03
C GLY A 39 -1.41 -12.38 -17.81
N ALA A 40 -0.50 -13.02 -18.53
CA ALA A 40 0.39 -12.52 -19.60
C ALA A 40 0.74 -11.01 -19.64
N SER A 41 1.66 -10.61 -18.77
CA SER A 41 2.77 -9.68 -19.08
C SER A 41 3.77 -9.73 -17.91
N VAL A 42 4.51 -10.82 -17.80
CA VAL A 42 5.48 -11.09 -16.72
C VAL A 42 6.83 -10.39 -16.96
N GLU A 43 6.95 -9.53 -17.97
CA GLU A 43 8.27 -9.13 -18.50
C GLU A 43 8.53 -7.62 -18.57
N ALA A 44 7.78 -6.83 -17.82
CA ALA A 44 8.30 -5.53 -17.43
C ALA A 44 9.00 -5.67 -16.07
N PRO A 45 10.33 -5.45 -15.99
CA PRO A 45 10.98 -5.25 -14.70
C PRO A 45 10.16 -4.21 -13.94
N GLN A 46 9.58 -4.62 -12.81
CA GLN A 46 9.00 -3.65 -11.91
C GLN A 46 10.19 -2.81 -11.47
N ALA A 47 10.17 -1.51 -11.81
CA ALA A 47 11.15 -0.59 -11.26
C ALA A 47 11.17 -0.79 -9.74
N PRO A 48 12.35 -0.83 -9.10
CA PRO A 48 12.44 -1.08 -7.67
C PRO A 48 11.48 -0.16 -6.94
N ALA A 49 10.66 -0.73 -6.05
CA ALA A 49 9.75 0.04 -5.23
C ALA A 49 10.58 1.05 -4.43
N LEU A 50 10.20 2.32 -4.53
CA LEU A 50 10.74 3.38 -3.69
C LEU A 50 9.99 3.34 -2.35
N THR A 51 10.68 3.59 -1.25
CA THR A 51 10.05 3.75 0.07
C THR A 51 10.22 5.21 0.52
N PRO A 52 9.44 6.15 -0.04
CA PRO A 52 9.58 7.58 0.28
C PRO A 52 9.35 7.92 1.76
N LEU A 53 8.63 7.08 2.51
CA LEU A 53 8.42 7.25 3.95
C LEU A 53 8.49 5.91 4.66
N CYS A 54 9.32 5.84 5.70
CA CYS A 54 9.35 4.74 6.65
C CYS A 54 9.51 5.33 8.05
N ILE A 55 8.54 5.05 8.92
CA ILE A 55 8.56 5.47 10.32
C ILE A 55 8.39 4.21 11.17
N GLU A 56 9.30 4.02 12.12
CA GLU A 56 9.19 3.01 13.17
C GLU A 56 9.16 3.71 14.52
N GLY A 57 8.23 3.30 15.37
CA GLY A 57 8.11 3.81 16.73
C GLY A 57 7.64 2.72 17.66
N SER A 58 8.13 2.76 18.90
CA SER A 58 7.69 1.84 19.94
C SER A 58 7.13 2.59 21.13
N ILE A 59 6.10 2.02 21.76
CA ILE A 59 5.61 2.46 23.05
C ILE A 59 5.84 1.34 24.07
N ARG A 60 6.15 1.73 25.30
CA ARG A 60 6.30 0.82 26.43
C ARG A 60 5.37 1.27 27.54
N HIS A 61 4.56 0.33 28.03
CA HIS A 61 3.72 0.57 29.18
C HIS A 61 4.58 0.60 30.46
N PRO A 62 4.34 1.55 31.39
CA PRO A 62 5.02 1.55 32.69
C PRO A 62 4.78 0.27 33.49
N ALA A 63 5.64 -0.01 34.47
CA ALA A 63 5.60 -1.26 35.24
C ALA A 63 4.43 -1.34 36.22
N ASP A 64 3.93 -0.19 36.63
CA ASP A 64 3.04 0.02 37.78
C ASP A 64 1.73 0.75 37.41
N GLY A 65 1.43 0.85 36.11
CA GLY A 65 0.17 1.44 35.62
C GLY A 65 -0.95 0.42 35.41
N GLU A 66 -2.18 0.91 35.27
CA GLU A 66 -3.30 0.11 34.76
C GLU A 66 -3.19 -0.13 33.24
N PRO A 67 -3.70 -1.24 32.69
CA PRO A 67 -3.62 -1.54 31.27
C PRO A 67 -4.12 -0.39 30.37
N TRP A 68 -3.43 -0.17 29.24
CA TRP A 68 -3.87 0.77 28.21
C TRP A 68 -4.72 0.06 27.16
N GLU A 69 -5.78 0.72 26.70
CA GLU A 69 -6.41 0.41 25.41
C GLU A 69 -5.91 1.41 24.36
N TYR A 70 -5.65 0.94 23.14
CA TYR A 70 -5.15 1.78 22.07
C TYR A 70 -5.85 1.51 20.74
N THR A 71 -5.84 2.55 19.90
CA THR A 71 -6.35 2.53 18.54
C THR A 71 -5.29 3.14 17.63
N VAL A 72 -4.92 2.41 16.57
CA VAL A 72 -3.97 2.86 15.55
C VAL A 72 -4.75 3.32 14.33
N VAL A 73 -4.66 4.61 14.01
CA VAL A 73 -5.28 5.20 12.83
C VAL A 73 -4.24 5.83 11.91
N VAL A 74 -4.46 5.73 10.60
CA VAL A 74 -3.65 6.42 9.59
C VAL A 74 -4.55 7.41 8.85
N SER A 75 -4.13 8.68 8.85
CA SER A 75 -4.75 9.75 8.08
C SER A 75 -3.81 10.19 6.97
N ILE A 76 -4.29 10.19 5.74
CA ILE A 76 -3.56 10.71 4.58
C ILE A 76 -4.20 12.05 4.23
N ARG A 77 -3.37 13.11 4.17
CA ARG A 77 -3.81 14.46 3.81
C ARG A 77 -3.19 14.91 2.50
N ASN A 78 -3.91 15.73 1.74
CA ASN A 78 -3.34 16.41 0.56
C ASN A 78 -2.55 17.67 0.97
N ASP A 79 -2.03 18.37 -0.03
CA ASP A 79 -1.25 19.62 0.11
C ASP A 79 -2.06 20.78 0.72
N ARG A 80 -3.39 20.75 0.57
CA ARG A 80 -4.31 21.70 1.22
C ARG A 80 -4.62 21.34 2.68
N GLY A 81 -4.10 20.20 3.17
CA GLY A 81 -4.37 19.69 4.52
C GLY A 81 -5.67 18.92 4.67
N GLU A 82 -6.42 18.70 3.58
CA GLU A 82 -7.68 17.94 3.60
C GLU A 82 -7.40 16.44 3.72
N VAL A 83 -8.16 15.74 4.56
CA VAL A 83 -8.03 14.28 4.72
C VAL A 83 -8.63 13.57 3.51
N ILE A 84 -7.78 12.91 2.73
CA ILE A 84 -8.18 12.13 1.55
C ILE A 84 -8.38 10.64 1.86
N ALA A 85 -7.82 10.15 2.97
CA ALA A 85 -8.11 8.83 3.49
C ALA A 85 -7.94 8.79 5.01
N HIS A 86 -8.82 8.06 5.68
CA HIS A 86 -8.77 7.79 7.11
C HIS A 86 -9.03 6.31 7.34
N LYS A 87 -8.08 5.59 7.96
CA LYS A 87 -8.13 4.14 8.12
C LYS A 87 -7.78 3.73 9.54
N LEU A 88 -8.66 2.93 10.15
CA LEU A 88 -8.35 2.18 11.36
C LEU A 88 -7.50 0.97 10.97
N VAL A 89 -6.29 0.88 11.54
CA VAL A 89 -5.32 -0.17 11.25
C VAL A 89 -5.37 -1.27 12.31
N GLY A 90 -5.59 -0.92 13.57
CA GLY A 90 -5.68 -1.88 14.64
C GLY A 90 -6.20 -1.28 15.94
N VAL A 91 -6.80 -2.12 16.76
CA VAL A 91 -7.16 -1.81 18.15
C VAL A 91 -6.56 -2.90 19.04
N GLY A 92 -6.21 -2.56 20.27
CA GLY A 92 -5.64 -3.51 21.19
C GLY A 92 -5.52 -2.97 22.60
N ALA A 93 -4.93 -3.78 23.46
CA ALA A 93 -4.57 -3.39 24.80
C ALA A 93 -3.09 -3.70 25.08
N MET A 94 -2.53 -3.01 26.07
CA MET A 94 -1.18 -3.24 26.57
C MET A 94 -1.21 -3.36 28.09
N ASN A 95 -0.70 -4.49 28.60
CA ASN A 95 -0.52 -4.70 30.03
C ASN A 95 0.77 -4.03 30.55
N PRO A 96 0.96 -3.96 31.88
CA PRO A 96 2.17 -3.44 32.48
C PRO A 96 3.45 -4.08 31.95
N ASN A 97 4.49 -3.25 31.73
CA ASN A 97 5.76 -3.62 31.12
C ASN A 97 5.72 -4.17 29.68
N GLU A 98 4.57 -4.24 29.02
CA GLU A 98 4.51 -4.61 27.62
C GLU A 98 5.10 -3.51 26.73
N GLN A 99 5.72 -3.94 25.63
CA GLN A 99 6.19 -3.05 24.57
C GLN A 99 5.54 -3.45 23.24
N ARG A 100 5.13 -2.46 22.46
CA ARG A 100 4.68 -2.64 21.08
C ARG A 100 5.49 -1.74 20.16
N THR A 101 5.87 -2.28 19.01
CA THR A 101 6.50 -1.54 17.93
C THR A 101 5.53 -1.46 16.76
N PHE A 102 5.40 -0.28 16.18
CA PHE A 102 4.58 0.02 15.04
C PHE A 102 5.46 0.54 13.91
N THR A 103 5.27 -0.01 12.73
CA THR A 103 5.99 0.40 11.52
C THR A 103 4.98 0.84 10.47
N LEU A 104 5.14 2.05 9.95
CA LEU A 104 4.38 2.57 8.81
C LEU A 104 5.36 2.82 7.66
N SER A 105 5.10 2.17 6.54
CA SER A 105 5.85 2.36 5.30
C SER A 105 4.91 2.81 4.17
N VAL A 106 5.39 3.74 3.35
CA VAL A 106 4.76 4.10 2.08
C VAL A 106 5.68 3.59 0.98
N GLU A 107 5.18 2.66 0.18
CA GLU A 107 5.87 2.12 -0.98
C GLU A 107 5.25 2.70 -2.27
N ALA A 108 6.10 3.10 -3.20
CA ALA A 108 5.71 3.74 -4.44
C ALA A 108 6.43 3.10 -5.63
N VAL A 109 5.67 2.88 -6.71
CA VAL A 109 6.21 2.46 -8.01
C VAL A 109 5.83 3.49 -9.05
N PRO A 110 6.74 3.86 -9.98
CA PRO A 110 6.39 4.75 -11.08
C PRO A 110 5.24 4.17 -11.91
N ALA A 111 4.18 4.95 -12.10
CA ALA A 111 3.14 4.59 -13.05
C ALA A 111 3.68 4.75 -14.47
N LYS A 112 3.62 3.69 -15.30
CA LYS A 112 3.97 3.81 -16.72
C LYS A 112 3.00 4.77 -17.41
N ALA A 113 3.46 5.96 -17.78
CA ALA A 113 2.65 6.91 -18.52
C ALA A 113 2.33 6.36 -19.91
N LYS A 114 1.06 6.42 -20.33
CA LYS A 114 0.65 6.10 -21.69
C LYS A 114 1.11 7.25 -22.60
N VAL A 115 2.14 7.03 -23.43
CA VAL A 115 2.52 8.01 -24.46
C VAL A 115 1.32 8.15 -25.43
N PRO A 116 0.81 9.36 -25.69
CA PRO A 116 -0.27 9.54 -26.65
C PRO A 116 0.24 9.14 -28.04
N GLY A 117 -0.34 8.08 -28.60
CA GLY A 117 0.03 7.58 -29.91
C GLY A 117 -0.21 8.64 -30.98
N LYS A 118 0.86 9.00 -31.70
CA LYS A 118 0.83 9.85 -32.89
C LYS A 118 -0.15 9.23 -33.88
N SER A 119 -1.31 9.85 -34.07
CA SER A 119 -2.28 9.42 -35.08
C SER A 119 -1.61 9.58 -36.45
N GLY A 120 -1.27 8.47 -37.10
CA GLY A 120 -0.79 8.48 -38.47
C GLY A 120 -1.92 8.92 -39.40
N THR A 121 -1.81 10.13 -39.95
CA THR A 121 -2.61 10.58 -41.09
C THR A 121 -2.37 9.63 -42.25
N ARG A 122 -3.41 8.91 -42.68
CA ARG A 122 -3.41 8.20 -43.97
C ARG A 122 -3.80 9.23 -45.04
N HIS A 123 -2.93 9.45 -46.00
CA HIS A 123 -3.22 10.09 -47.28
C HIS A 123 -3.66 9.03 -48.29
#